data_AF-A0A2V9LDQ9-F1
#
_entry.id   AF-A0A2V9LDQ9-F1
#
_cell.length_a   1.000
_cell.length_b   1.000
_cell.length_c   1.000
_cell.angle_alpha   90.00
_cell.angle_beta   90.00
_cell.angle_gamma   90.00
#
_symmetry.space_group_name_H-M   'P 1'
#
loop_
_entity.id
_entity.type
_entity.pdbx_description
1 polymer ?
#
loop_
_entity_poly.entity_id
_entity_poly.type
_entity_poly.pdbx_seq_one_letter_code
_entity_poly.pdbx_strand_id
1 'polypeptide(L)'
;MSKRKLSPKVAKAIDAALEAIVDQWYLSVSDYYLTPEKKAKNPELERPEELKRFHDESGHRIKFNKGDLDFTYGLALAEGPDSHVLEVSINNKVPNFNYSELVRRLSVHYELNRNKPIEGFKKHKKVLNCDVFSLSEELRNSITVEQREGKADIVRLSFVVRDEHLEDLVSDPTSFMELIRHYCVAPLRSVYAEVFRAKQQRR
;
A
#
# COMPACT_ATOMS: atom_id res chain seq x y z
N MET A 1 14.04 -20.35 -13.04
CA MET A 1 13.94 -20.18 -11.57
C MET A 1 12.61 -20.76 -11.11
N SER A 2 12.64 -21.69 -10.15
CA SER A 2 11.45 -22.42 -9.68
C SER A 2 10.51 -21.46 -8.94
N LYS A 3 9.26 -21.35 -9.39
CA LYS A 3 8.21 -20.57 -8.74
C LYS A 3 7.76 -21.34 -7.49
N ARG A 4 8.30 -20.99 -6.32
CA ARG A 4 7.88 -21.57 -5.03
C ARG A 4 6.82 -20.69 -4.38
N LYS A 5 5.76 -21.33 -3.88
CA LYS A 5 4.82 -20.71 -2.94
C LYS A 5 5.56 -20.41 -1.63
N LEU A 6 5.23 -19.28 -1.02
CA LEU A 6 5.76 -18.90 0.29
C LEU A 6 5.40 -19.95 1.33
N SER A 7 6.29 -20.17 2.29
CA SER A 7 5.94 -20.98 3.46
C SER A 7 4.83 -20.28 4.27
N PRO A 8 3.93 -21.01 4.94
CA PRO A 8 2.86 -20.41 5.76
C PRO A 8 3.40 -19.46 6.83
N LYS A 9 4.60 -19.73 7.36
CA LYS A 9 5.29 -18.87 8.33
C LYS A 9 5.66 -17.52 7.72
N VAL A 10 6.23 -17.52 6.51
CA VAL A 10 6.61 -16.28 5.81
C VAL A 10 5.37 -15.49 5.41
N ALA A 11 4.34 -16.14 4.86
CA ALA A 11 3.09 -15.49 4.50
C ALA A 11 2.44 -14.78 5.71
N LYS A 12 2.37 -15.47 6.86
CA LYS A 12 1.88 -14.88 8.11
C LYS A 12 2.72 -13.71 8.61
N ALA A 13 4.04 -13.78 8.46
CA ALA A 13 4.93 -12.68 8.85
C ALA A 13 4.74 -11.44 7.97
N ILE A 14 4.53 -11.63 6.66
CA ILE A 14 4.20 -10.55 5.74
C ILE A 14 2.86 -9.93 6.10
N ASP A 15 1.82 -10.75 6.29
CA ASP A 15 0.48 -10.29 6.67
C ASP A 15 0.50 -9.44 7.95
N ALA A 16 1.18 -9.92 9.00
CA ALA A 16 1.38 -9.17 10.23
C ALA A 16 2.14 -7.83 10.01
N ALA A 17 3.09 -7.78 9.08
CA ALA A 17 3.76 -6.53 8.73
C ALA A 17 2.81 -5.55 8.01
N LEU A 18 1.91 -6.04 7.14
CA LEU A 18 0.90 -5.23 6.47
C LEU A 18 -0.11 -4.65 7.47
N GLU A 19 -0.58 -5.47 8.42
CA GLU A 19 -1.41 -5.03 9.55
C GLU A 19 -0.73 -3.90 10.34
N ALA A 20 0.51 -4.12 10.76
CA ALA A 20 1.28 -3.15 11.52
C ALA A 20 1.48 -1.82 10.78
N ILE A 21 1.68 -1.84 9.46
CA ILE A 21 1.80 -0.61 8.65
C ILE A 21 0.50 0.20 8.69
N VAL A 22 -0.65 -0.46 8.57
CA VAL A 22 -1.96 0.20 8.65
C VAL A 22 -2.20 0.77 10.05
N ASP A 23 -1.88 0.01 11.08
CA ASP A 23 -2.03 0.44 12.47
C ASP A 23 -1.14 1.63 12.83
N GLN A 24 0.14 1.57 12.48
CA GLN A 24 1.07 2.68 12.71
C GLN A 24 0.61 3.95 11.97
N TRP A 25 0.12 3.81 10.74
CA TRP A 25 -0.43 4.95 10.03
C TRP A 25 -1.68 5.49 10.73
N TYR A 26 -2.64 4.62 11.08
CA TYR A 26 -3.86 5.02 11.80
C TYR A 26 -3.53 5.79 13.07
N LEU A 27 -2.66 5.25 13.92
CA LEU A 27 -2.24 5.89 15.17
C LEU A 27 -1.57 7.25 14.92
N SER A 28 -0.68 7.34 13.93
CA SER A 28 0.07 8.57 13.62
C SER A 28 -0.80 9.75 13.19
N VAL A 29 -2.02 9.49 12.70
CA VAL A 29 -2.93 10.55 12.23
C VAL A 29 -4.23 10.65 13.03
N SER A 30 -4.53 9.66 13.88
CA SER A 30 -5.85 9.54 14.55
C SER A 30 -6.27 10.79 15.32
N ASP A 31 -5.33 11.53 15.93
CA ASP A 31 -5.60 12.76 16.66
C ASP A 31 -6.29 13.85 15.82
N TYR A 32 -6.04 13.89 14.51
CA TYR A 32 -6.59 14.89 13.60
C TYR A 32 -7.98 14.57 13.04
N TYR A 33 -8.54 13.40 13.35
CA TYR A 33 -9.80 12.91 12.78
C TYR A 33 -10.78 12.46 13.85
N LEU A 34 -12.08 12.46 13.52
CA LEU A 34 -13.09 11.77 14.30
C LEU A 34 -13.04 10.26 14.02
N THR A 35 -12.61 9.47 15.00
CA THR A 35 -12.50 8.02 14.90
C THR A 35 -13.68 7.30 15.57
N PRO A 36 -13.91 6.00 15.30
CA PRO A 36 -14.90 5.20 16.04
C PRO A 36 -14.71 5.26 17.55
N GLU A 37 -13.46 5.21 18.05
CA GLU A 37 -13.17 5.24 19.49
C GLU A 37 -13.48 6.61 20.11
N LYS A 38 -13.21 7.70 19.39
CA LYS A 38 -13.58 9.06 19.85
C LYS A 38 -15.08 9.26 19.88
N LYS A 39 -15.80 8.71 18.89
CA LYS A 39 -17.25 8.76 18.81
C LYS A 39 -17.92 7.90 19.88
N ALA A 40 -17.38 6.72 20.17
CA ALA A 40 -17.85 5.88 21.28
C ALA A 40 -17.70 6.58 22.65
N LYS A 41 -16.68 7.42 22.83
CA LYS A 41 -16.48 8.23 24.03
C LYS A 41 -17.36 9.48 24.11
N ASN A 42 -17.87 9.97 22.97
CA ASN A 42 -18.69 11.19 22.86
C ASN A 42 -19.84 10.94 21.87
N PRO A 43 -20.87 10.14 22.24
CA PRO A 43 -21.94 9.71 21.32
C PRO A 43 -22.78 10.87 20.76
N GLU A 44 -22.78 12.02 21.43
CA GLU A 44 -23.45 13.26 21.02
C GLU A 44 -22.80 13.93 19.79
N LEU A 45 -21.62 13.47 19.36
CA LEU A 45 -21.01 13.92 18.11
C LEU A 45 -21.81 13.40 16.90
N GLU A 46 -22.68 14.25 16.36
CA GLU A 46 -23.49 13.95 15.17
C GLU A 46 -22.67 13.82 13.87
N ARG A 47 -21.39 14.23 13.89
CA ARG A 47 -20.51 14.14 12.73
C ARG A 47 -20.19 12.67 12.39
N PRO A 48 -20.07 12.33 11.09
CA PRO A 48 -19.65 10.99 10.67
C PRO A 48 -18.19 10.72 11.06
N GLU A 49 -17.86 9.45 11.22
CA GLU A 49 -16.46 9.02 11.40
C GLU A 49 -15.64 9.37 10.16
N GLU A 50 -14.52 10.05 10.38
CA GLU A 50 -13.64 10.59 9.35
C GLU A 50 -12.43 9.67 9.08
N LEU A 51 -12.08 8.80 10.03
CA LEU A 51 -10.97 7.87 9.91
C LEU A 51 -11.36 6.51 10.46
N LYS A 52 -11.15 5.43 9.70
CA LYS A 52 -11.36 4.05 10.13
C LYS A 52 -10.21 3.16 9.68
N ARG A 53 -9.98 2.06 10.39
CA ARG A 53 -9.11 0.95 9.94
C ARG A 53 -9.88 -0.37 9.94
N PHE A 54 -9.45 -1.30 9.11
CA PHE A 54 -10.07 -2.62 8.93
C PHE A 54 -8.97 -3.67 8.78
N HIS A 55 -9.15 -4.82 9.41
CA HIS A 55 -8.30 -5.99 9.27
C HIS A 55 -9.23 -7.19 9.13
N ASP A 56 -9.31 -7.74 7.91
CA ASP A 56 -10.17 -8.89 7.60
C ASP A 56 -9.56 -9.73 6.48
N GLU A 57 -10.31 -10.73 6.02
CA GLU A 57 -9.89 -11.66 4.96
C GLU A 57 -9.56 -10.97 3.63
N SER A 58 -10.06 -9.75 3.41
CA SER A 58 -9.74 -8.94 2.23
C SER A 58 -8.50 -8.05 2.43
N GLY A 59 -7.76 -8.25 3.53
CA GLY A 59 -6.54 -7.53 3.88
C GLY A 59 -6.75 -6.39 4.89
N HIS A 60 -5.76 -5.50 4.95
CA HIS A 60 -5.71 -4.41 5.92
C HIS A 60 -5.91 -3.07 5.23
N ARG A 61 -6.81 -2.24 5.76
CA ARG A 61 -7.25 -1.02 5.09
C ARG A 61 -7.37 0.14 6.05
N ILE A 62 -7.10 1.35 5.57
CA ILE A 62 -7.35 2.61 6.27
C ILE A 62 -8.20 3.51 5.37
N LYS A 63 -9.31 4.00 5.91
CA LYS A 63 -10.28 4.84 5.20
C LYS A 63 -10.26 6.25 5.75
N PHE A 64 -10.12 7.22 4.86
CA PHE A 64 -10.25 8.65 5.12
C PHE A 64 -11.55 9.16 4.49
N ASN A 65 -12.31 9.93 5.26
CA ASN A 65 -13.54 10.58 4.83
C ASN A 65 -13.68 11.94 5.52
N LYS A 66 -12.96 12.96 5.01
CA LYS A 66 -12.93 14.30 5.59
C LYS A 66 -12.90 15.38 4.52
N GLY A 67 -13.96 16.18 4.43
CA GLY A 67 -14.09 17.20 3.38
C GLY A 67 -14.06 16.56 1.99
N ASP A 68 -13.19 17.08 1.11
CA ASP A 68 -12.99 16.55 -0.26
C ASP A 68 -12.16 15.26 -0.32
N LEU A 69 -11.66 14.79 0.82
CA LEU A 69 -10.81 13.61 0.91
C LEU A 69 -11.66 12.38 1.27
N ASP A 70 -12.09 11.63 0.24
CA ASP A 70 -12.76 10.34 0.38
C ASP A 70 -11.97 9.27 -0.38
N PHE A 71 -11.16 8.51 0.36
CA PHE A 71 -10.43 7.37 -0.20
C PHE A 71 -10.14 6.31 0.87
N THR A 72 -9.97 5.07 0.41
CA THR A 72 -9.47 3.96 1.24
C THR A 72 -8.17 3.46 0.68
N TYR A 73 -7.15 3.38 1.52
CA TYR A 73 -5.90 2.71 1.19
C TYR A 73 -5.92 1.27 1.69
N GLY A 74 -5.41 0.33 0.91
CA GLY A 74 -5.41 -1.10 1.23
C GLY A 74 -4.06 -1.78 1.01
N LEU A 75 -3.79 -2.78 1.84
CA LEU A 75 -2.67 -3.70 1.77
C LEU A 75 -3.19 -5.12 1.90
N ALA A 76 -2.78 -6.00 0.99
CA ALA A 76 -3.13 -7.41 1.06
C ALA A 76 -2.00 -8.28 0.52
N LEU A 77 -1.89 -9.49 1.04
CA LEU A 77 -1.10 -10.56 0.43
C LEU A 77 -2.07 -11.55 -0.21
N ALA A 78 -2.14 -11.55 -1.53
CA ALA A 78 -2.96 -12.49 -2.28
C ALA A 78 -2.15 -13.72 -2.70
N GLU A 79 -2.74 -14.91 -2.56
CA GLU A 79 -2.18 -16.12 -3.14
C GLU A 79 -2.59 -16.23 -4.61
N GLY A 80 -1.61 -16.22 -5.52
CA GLY A 80 -1.79 -16.53 -6.92
C GLY A 80 -1.48 -18.01 -7.23
N PRO A 81 -1.77 -18.48 -8.45
CA PRO A 81 -1.53 -19.87 -8.85
C PRO A 81 -0.08 -20.33 -8.61
N ASP A 82 0.88 -19.47 -8.96
CA ASP A 82 2.31 -19.79 -8.92
C ASP A 82 3.13 -18.94 -7.94
N SER A 83 2.55 -17.91 -7.34
CA SER A 83 3.28 -16.93 -6.54
C SER A 83 2.36 -16.16 -5.62
N HIS A 84 2.92 -15.59 -4.55
CA HIS A 84 2.19 -14.62 -3.74
C HIS A 84 2.37 -13.22 -4.32
N VAL A 85 1.32 -12.41 -4.22
CA VAL A 85 1.27 -11.04 -4.71
C VAL A 85 0.97 -10.12 -3.55
N LEU A 86 1.90 -9.21 -3.24
CA LEU A 86 1.62 -8.10 -2.36
C LEU A 86 0.89 -7.04 -3.18
N GLU A 87 -0.35 -6.74 -2.79
CA GLU A 87 -1.16 -5.69 -3.38
C GLU A 87 -1.14 -4.45 -2.50
N VAL A 88 -0.91 -3.32 -3.14
CA VAL A 88 -1.11 -1.99 -2.57
C VAL A 88 -2.19 -1.29 -3.36
N SER A 89 -3.27 -0.83 -2.71
CA SER A 89 -4.41 -0.27 -3.42
C SER A 89 -4.95 1.03 -2.84
N ILE A 90 -5.63 1.80 -3.70
CA ILE A 90 -6.42 2.97 -3.35
C ILE A 90 -7.79 2.86 -3.98
N ASN A 91 -8.83 2.85 -3.16
CA ASN A 91 -10.20 3.10 -3.59
C ASN A 91 -10.45 4.61 -3.51
N ASN A 92 -10.53 5.28 -4.66
CA ASN A 92 -10.62 6.73 -4.75
C ASN A 92 -12.04 7.19 -5.11
N LYS A 93 -12.60 8.13 -4.35
CA LYS A 93 -13.86 8.82 -4.70
C LYS A 93 -13.66 10.29 -5.03
N VAL A 94 -12.41 10.76 -5.12
CA VAL A 94 -12.11 12.12 -5.54
C VAL A 94 -12.50 12.31 -7.00
N PRO A 95 -13.41 13.25 -7.33
CA PRO A 95 -13.88 13.45 -8.71
C PRO A 95 -12.75 13.97 -9.61
N ASN A 96 -12.75 13.64 -10.91
CA ASN A 96 -11.79 14.15 -11.91
C ASN A 96 -10.31 13.96 -11.48
N PHE A 97 -9.98 12.83 -10.85
CA PHE A 97 -8.60 12.52 -10.46
C PHE A 97 -7.77 12.15 -11.69
N ASN A 98 -6.53 12.66 -11.78
CA ASN A 98 -5.68 12.43 -12.95
C ASN A 98 -4.91 11.10 -12.82
N TYR A 99 -5.58 10.00 -13.15
CA TYR A 99 -4.97 8.65 -13.10
C TYR A 99 -3.81 8.49 -14.07
N SER A 100 -3.84 9.12 -15.24
CA SER A 100 -2.74 9.05 -16.20
C SER A 100 -1.44 9.63 -15.62
N GLU A 101 -1.52 10.75 -14.91
CA GLU A 101 -0.37 11.34 -14.23
C GLU A 101 0.09 10.51 -13.03
N LEU A 102 -0.84 9.91 -12.28
CA LEU A 102 -0.53 8.96 -11.20
C LEU A 102 0.30 7.78 -11.74
N VAL A 103 -0.20 7.10 -12.76
CA VAL A 103 0.46 5.95 -13.39
C VAL A 103 1.83 6.36 -13.92
N ARG A 104 1.93 7.47 -14.66
CA ARG A 104 3.19 7.96 -15.22
C ARG A 104 4.25 8.19 -14.14
N ARG A 105 3.89 8.87 -13.04
CA ARG A 105 4.82 9.15 -11.93
C ARG A 105 5.25 7.88 -11.19
N LEU A 106 4.33 6.94 -10.99
CA LEU A 106 4.66 5.64 -10.40
C LEU A 106 5.60 4.84 -11.30
N SER A 107 5.35 4.79 -12.60
CA SER A 107 6.26 4.13 -13.55
C SER A 107 7.67 4.71 -13.47
N VAL A 108 7.81 6.05 -13.55
CA VAL A 108 9.12 6.72 -13.42
C VAL A 108 9.78 6.40 -12.08
N HIS A 109 9.03 6.39 -10.98
CA HIS A 109 9.56 6.03 -9.68
C HIS A 109 10.14 4.60 -9.69
N TYR A 110 9.41 3.62 -10.17
CA TYR A 110 9.87 2.22 -10.14
C TYR A 110 10.96 1.92 -11.17
N GLU A 111 11.02 2.61 -12.31
CA GLU A 111 12.15 2.54 -13.24
C GLU A 111 13.47 2.92 -12.56
N LEU A 112 13.45 3.98 -11.74
CA LEU A 112 14.63 4.50 -11.06
C LEU A 112 15.03 3.72 -9.79
N ASN A 113 14.08 3.03 -9.16
CA ASN A 113 14.29 2.46 -7.82
C ASN A 113 14.30 0.93 -7.76
N ARG A 114 13.79 0.21 -8.78
CA ARG A 114 13.70 -1.27 -8.73
C ARG A 114 15.05 -1.96 -8.59
N ASN A 115 16.09 -1.39 -9.19
CA ASN A 115 17.46 -1.92 -9.18
C ASN A 115 18.32 -1.34 -8.05
N LYS A 116 17.72 -0.59 -7.11
CA LYS A 116 18.45 -0.13 -5.92
C LYS A 116 18.49 -1.24 -4.87
N PRO A 117 19.57 -1.33 -4.06
CA PRO A 117 19.61 -2.23 -2.93
C PRO A 117 18.47 -1.98 -1.94
N ILE A 118 18.02 -3.05 -1.28
CA ILE A 118 17.09 -2.93 -0.15
C ILE A 118 17.77 -2.19 1.01
N GLU A 119 17.02 -1.31 1.67
CA GLU A 119 17.49 -0.55 2.83
C GLU A 119 17.19 -1.29 4.14
N GLY A 120 17.88 -0.95 5.23
CA GLY A 120 17.65 -1.53 6.55
C GLY A 120 18.39 -2.86 6.85
N PHE A 121 18.86 -3.59 5.83
CA PHE A 121 19.47 -4.92 6.02
C PHE A 121 21.00 -4.94 5.87
N LYS A 122 21.73 -5.08 6.99
CA LYS A 122 23.21 -5.13 6.99
C LYS A 122 23.79 -6.35 6.25
N LYS A 123 23.10 -7.50 6.28
CA LYS A 123 23.55 -8.76 5.64
C LYS A 123 23.17 -8.84 4.15
N HIS A 124 22.13 -8.13 3.72
CA HIS A 124 21.56 -8.23 2.37
C HIS A 124 21.83 -6.98 1.52
N LYS A 125 22.99 -6.32 1.68
CA LYS A 125 23.33 -5.07 0.98
C LYS A 125 23.39 -5.16 -0.55
N LYS A 126 23.42 -6.37 -1.11
CA LYS A 126 23.44 -6.61 -2.56
C LYS A 126 22.07 -7.02 -3.11
N VAL A 127 21.11 -7.34 -2.24
CA VAL A 127 19.76 -7.71 -2.66
C VAL A 127 19.05 -6.45 -3.13
N LEU A 128 18.48 -6.49 -4.32
CA LEU A 128 17.78 -5.36 -4.92
C LEU A 128 16.29 -5.39 -4.56
N ASN A 129 15.63 -4.24 -4.65
CA ASN A 129 14.18 -4.17 -4.42
C ASN A 129 13.40 -5.14 -5.33
N CYS A 130 13.79 -5.27 -6.61
CA CYS A 130 13.16 -6.18 -7.56
C CYS A 130 13.38 -7.67 -7.25
N ASP A 131 14.42 -8.00 -6.49
CA ASP A 131 14.71 -9.39 -6.09
C ASP A 131 13.74 -9.86 -5.00
N VAL A 132 13.12 -8.92 -4.26
CA VAL A 132 12.12 -9.21 -3.22
C VAL A 132 10.70 -8.94 -3.72
N PHE A 133 10.49 -7.77 -4.33
CA PHE A 133 9.22 -7.26 -4.81
C PHE A 133 9.30 -7.02 -6.32
N SER A 134 9.08 -8.09 -7.08
CA SER A 134 9.19 -8.10 -8.53
C SER A 134 7.96 -7.44 -9.15
N LEU A 135 8.20 -6.42 -9.99
CA LEU A 135 7.20 -5.82 -10.87
C LEU A 135 7.29 -6.46 -12.26
N SER A 136 6.27 -6.26 -13.10
CA SER A 136 6.33 -6.61 -14.52
C SER A 136 7.42 -5.81 -15.23
N GLU A 137 8.04 -6.39 -16.27
CA GLU A 137 8.99 -5.68 -17.12
C GLU A 137 8.37 -4.42 -17.73
N GLU A 138 7.13 -4.55 -18.20
CA GLU A 138 6.26 -3.44 -18.53
C GLU A 138 5.55 -2.97 -17.25
N LEU A 139 6.12 -1.99 -16.54
CA LEU A 139 5.61 -1.50 -15.24
C LEU A 139 4.13 -1.10 -15.25
N ARG A 140 3.61 -0.63 -16.39
CA ARG A 140 2.18 -0.34 -16.57
C ARG A 140 1.30 -1.55 -16.27
N ASN A 141 1.78 -2.77 -16.49
CA ASN A 141 1.04 -4.00 -16.25
C ASN A 141 1.00 -4.36 -14.75
N SER A 142 1.87 -3.76 -13.93
CA SER A 142 1.81 -3.85 -12.47
C SER A 142 0.86 -2.83 -11.85
N ILE A 143 0.39 -1.83 -12.61
CA ILE A 143 -0.51 -0.78 -12.13
C ILE A 143 -1.84 -0.92 -12.86
N THR A 144 -2.90 -1.28 -12.13
CA THR A 144 -4.25 -1.33 -12.70
C THR A 144 -5.08 -0.15 -12.20
N VAL A 145 -5.88 0.42 -13.10
CA VAL A 145 -6.86 1.46 -12.79
C VAL A 145 -8.22 0.98 -13.28
N GLU A 146 -9.16 0.83 -12.37
CA GLU A 146 -10.52 0.42 -12.62
C GLU A 146 -11.45 1.58 -12.30
N GLN A 147 -11.97 2.26 -13.34
CA GLN A 147 -12.91 3.35 -13.17
C GLN A 147 -14.33 2.80 -13.06
N ARG A 148 -15.09 3.23 -12.05
CA ARG A 148 -16.41 2.64 -11.74
C ARG A 148 -17.46 3.72 -11.54
N GLU A 149 -18.49 3.68 -12.37
CA GLU A 149 -19.62 4.61 -12.26
C GLU A 149 -20.35 4.44 -10.91
N GLY A 150 -20.59 5.55 -10.21
CA GLY A 150 -21.29 5.58 -8.93
C GLY A 150 -20.56 4.89 -7.76
N LYS A 151 -19.33 4.40 -7.97
CA LYS A 151 -18.50 3.74 -6.95
C LYS A 151 -17.13 4.40 -6.88
N ALA A 152 -16.33 4.01 -5.88
CA ALA A 152 -14.94 4.43 -5.82
C ALA A 152 -14.19 3.81 -7.01
N ASP A 153 -13.38 4.55 -7.74
CA ASP A 153 -12.41 3.98 -8.66
C ASP A 153 -11.37 3.20 -7.85
N ILE A 154 -10.71 2.21 -8.47
CA ILE A 154 -9.66 1.43 -7.81
C ILE A 154 -8.35 1.59 -8.56
N VAL A 155 -7.30 1.94 -7.82
CA VAL A 155 -5.91 1.79 -8.27
C VAL A 155 -5.28 0.63 -7.51
N ARG A 156 -4.64 -0.31 -8.20
CA ARG A 156 -3.87 -1.39 -7.57
C ARG A 156 -2.46 -1.42 -8.14
N LEU A 157 -1.49 -1.61 -7.25
CA LEU A 157 -0.10 -1.88 -7.57
C LEU A 157 0.25 -3.26 -7.03
N SER A 158 0.68 -4.15 -7.93
CA SER A 158 0.88 -5.57 -7.63
C SER A 158 2.36 -5.95 -7.73
N PHE A 159 2.90 -6.49 -6.64
CA PHE A 159 4.28 -6.96 -6.54
C PHE A 159 4.30 -8.47 -6.37
N VAL A 160 4.98 -9.19 -7.26
CA VAL A 160 5.26 -10.61 -7.05
C VAL A 160 6.32 -10.74 -5.98
N VAL A 161 5.98 -11.47 -4.91
CA VAL A 161 6.85 -11.67 -3.76
C VAL A 161 7.75 -12.89 -4.00
N ARG A 162 9.07 -12.71 -3.90
CA ARG A 162 10.09 -13.72 -4.25
C ARG A 162 10.71 -14.36 -3.01
N ASP A 163 10.68 -15.68 -2.95
CA ASP A 163 11.02 -16.47 -1.75
C ASP A 163 12.50 -16.50 -1.36
N GLU A 164 13.43 -16.32 -2.31
CA GLU A 164 14.87 -16.64 -2.14
C GLU A 164 15.56 -15.95 -0.96
N HIS A 165 15.05 -14.79 -0.53
CA HIS A 165 15.59 -14.05 0.62
C HIS A 165 14.58 -13.86 1.75
N LEU A 166 13.33 -14.30 1.59
CA LEU A 166 12.27 -13.86 2.51
C LEU A 166 12.38 -14.44 3.90
N GLU A 167 12.82 -15.68 4.07
CA GLU A 167 12.96 -16.26 5.41
C GLU A 167 13.90 -15.45 6.30
N ASP A 168 15.02 -14.99 5.73
CA ASP A 168 15.98 -14.14 6.42
C ASP A 168 15.43 -12.73 6.63
N LEU A 169 14.77 -12.15 5.61
CA LEU A 169 14.24 -10.79 5.70
C LEU A 169 13.12 -10.67 6.74
N VAL A 170 12.17 -11.61 6.78
CA VAL A 170 11.08 -11.60 7.76
C VAL A 170 11.53 -11.94 9.18
N SER A 171 12.75 -12.46 9.35
CA SER A 171 13.34 -12.69 10.68
C SER A 171 13.69 -11.40 11.43
N ASP A 172 13.75 -10.27 10.72
CA ASP A 172 13.80 -8.91 11.27
C ASP A 172 12.50 -8.15 10.89
N PRO A 173 11.41 -8.31 11.69
CA PRO A 173 10.11 -7.76 11.35
C PRO A 173 10.11 -6.24 11.19
N THR A 174 10.90 -5.52 11.98
CA THR A 174 10.95 -4.06 11.93
C THR A 174 11.57 -3.58 10.63
N SER A 175 12.74 -4.11 10.26
CA SER A 175 13.39 -3.75 9.00
C SER A 175 12.56 -4.17 7.79
N PHE A 176 11.89 -5.33 7.86
CA PHE A 176 11.05 -5.82 6.77
C PHE A 176 9.79 -4.99 6.56
N MET A 177 9.13 -4.58 7.66
CA MET A 177 8.01 -3.66 7.63
C MET A 177 8.42 -2.31 7.00
N GLU A 178 9.58 -1.76 7.37
CA GLU A 178 10.10 -0.53 6.78
C GLU A 178 10.41 -0.70 5.29
N LEU A 179 10.94 -1.85 4.87
CA LEU A 179 11.16 -2.15 3.46
C LEU A 179 9.85 -2.12 2.64
N ILE A 180 8.79 -2.80 3.12
CA ILE A 180 7.46 -2.72 2.48
C ILE A 180 6.97 -1.28 2.48
N ARG A 181 7.13 -0.57 3.61
CA ARG A 181 6.67 0.81 3.75
C ARG A 181 7.34 1.74 2.74
N HIS A 182 8.65 1.65 2.58
CA HIS A 182 9.41 2.56 1.73
C HIS A 182 9.29 2.23 0.25
N TYR A 183 9.32 0.95 -0.12
CA TYR A 183 9.33 0.55 -1.53
C TYR A 183 7.92 0.34 -2.12
N CYS A 184 6.99 -0.23 -1.35
CA CYS A 184 5.66 -0.57 -1.85
C CYS A 184 4.62 0.52 -1.51
N VAL A 185 4.65 1.05 -0.30
CA VAL A 185 3.56 1.89 0.25
C VAL A 185 3.77 3.39 0.03
N ALA A 186 4.94 3.90 0.43
CA ALA A 186 5.25 5.32 0.39
C ALA A 186 5.19 5.93 -1.03
N PRO A 187 5.60 5.25 -2.11
CA PRO A 187 5.54 5.81 -3.46
C PRO A 187 4.10 6.04 -3.89
N LEU A 188 3.20 5.05 -3.71
CA LEU A 188 1.79 5.21 -4.05
C LEU A 188 1.14 6.36 -3.27
N ARG A 189 1.38 6.41 -1.96
CA ARG A 189 0.83 7.46 -1.09
C ARG A 189 1.31 8.86 -1.50
N SER A 190 2.62 9.01 -1.73
CA SER A 190 3.23 10.32 -2.02
C SER A 190 2.77 10.82 -3.38
N VAL A 191 2.85 9.96 -4.41
CA VAL A 191 2.41 10.31 -5.77
C VAL A 191 0.91 10.62 -5.80
N TYR A 192 0.08 9.84 -5.10
CA TYR A 192 -1.35 10.13 -4.98
C TYR A 192 -1.62 11.50 -4.36
N ALA A 193 -0.95 11.82 -3.24
CA ALA A 193 -1.11 13.10 -2.57
C ALA A 193 -0.65 14.28 -3.44
N GLU A 194 0.44 14.13 -4.19
CA GLU A 194 0.91 15.14 -5.14
C GLU A 194 -0.09 15.39 -6.27
N VAL A 195 -0.61 14.32 -6.89
CA VAL A 195 -1.60 14.42 -7.96
C VAL A 195 -2.90 15.06 -7.45
N PHE A 196 -3.32 14.69 -6.24
CA PHE A 196 -4.47 15.31 -5.57
C PHE A 196 -4.28 16.82 -5.36
N ARG A 197 -3.12 17.24 -4.84
CA ARG A 197 -2.82 18.66 -4.57
C ARG A 197 -2.67 19.49 -5.83
N ALA A 198 -2.03 18.95 -6.87
CA ALA A 198 -1.86 19.63 -8.15
C ALA A 198 -3.22 19.96 -8.81
N LYS A 199 -4.25 19.14 -8.57
CA LYS A 199 -5.62 19.43 -8.99
C LYS A 199 -6.23 20.61 -8.23
N GLN A 200 -6.04 20.67 -6.91
CA GLN A 200 -6.62 21.73 -6.07
C GLN A 200 -6.03 23.11 -6.40
N GLN A 201 -4.77 23.18 -6.85
CA GLN A 201 -4.13 24.45 -7.29
C GLN A 201 -4.65 24.98 -8.63
N ARG A 202 -5.40 24.16 -9.39
CA ARG A 202 -5.97 24.54 -10.70
C ARG A 202 -7.46 24.89 -10.62
N ARG A 203 -8.03 24.89 -9.41
CA ARG A 203 -9.40 25.30 -9.11
C ARG A 203 -9.39 26.67 -8.48
#